data_AF-A0A6P2CUQ2-F1
#
_entry.id   AF-A0A6P2CUQ2-F1
#
_cell.length_a   1.000
_cell.length_b   1.000
_cell.length_c   1.000
_cell.angle_alpha   90.00
_cell.angle_beta   90.00
_cell.angle_gamma   90.00
#
_symmetry.space_group_name_H-M   'P 1'
#
loop_
_entity.id
_entity.type
_entity.pdbx_description
1 polymer ?
#
loop_
_entity_poly.entity_id
_entity_poly.type
_entity_poly.pdbx_seq_one_letter_code
_entity_poly.pdbx_strand_id
1 'polypeptide(L)'
;MTTGYAGRAARAVGLAGAFAGLVIGLVASSASVRPVGAAVAAQKDKDVTKPPAGSKLELVGAARCKNCHEREDPKNVDEYKDTRGFDFIRLQENKVWAVHDLHRTAYTNLTTNRTTEETGAQPNATAQRMEDKLRKYKTHPKYADPKYTVASDAACLMCHASANEPPNKESLKTWTKDEFRPGDGVGCEMCHGHGSLYRDKHQDSRLNKAPGGPKSVVPWREWSPDVKKEWGLVNLRSHVEATNRCASCHIGNTDEGRFVTHDMYASGHPPLPPLDLLAYTREQPRHWGLPSEMPYLTALAEKNPEKAFATFHTRAGESHVARRFAESSLATLGATANLGAQLADDAKAKADGLDFAAFDCYSCHHNLKYPSERQDRGYVGRPGRPLYRPAAFALARLVLDHAAGMKGADLKTAVAELDAAELELADAFTAKTYGDPDKVKTATTNIAKWSEGVRKKLEAVRYTPEETKRLFELVRASATDEKKPVGDPEVAQLYTWAIETLFIELQPKEKTDKKEEPKALTEMRTKLDGTIVTRLRPNAAFYYEQGVTGGIPGPSVESVDSRLKARMDTFNSFRREPFRKALGEIKLP
;
A
#
# COMPACT_ATOMS: atom_id res chain seq x y z
N MET A 1 23.59 -13.26 -12.18
CA MET A 1 23.84 -12.46 -13.39
C MET A 1 23.76 -10.99 -12.97
N THR A 2 24.88 -10.28 -12.77
CA THR A 2 24.85 -8.83 -13.05
C THR A 2 25.01 -8.71 -14.55
N THR A 3 23.87 -8.61 -15.20
CA THR A 3 23.82 -8.19 -16.59
C THR A 3 22.57 -7.33 -16.65
N GLY A 4 22.70 -6.06 -17.00
CA GLY A 4 21.61 -5.40 -17.71
C GLY A 4 21.29 -6.32 -18.88
N TYR A 5 20.20 -7.08 -18.73
CA TYR A 5 19.75 -8.17 -19.58
C TYR A 5 18.24 -8.34 -19.44
N ALA A 6 17.53 -7.80 -20.41
CA ALA A 6 16.62 -8.64 -21.17
C ALA A 6 17.36 -9.57 -22.17
N GLY A 7 18.71 -9.55 -22.20
CA GLY A 7 19.46 -9.69 -23.45
C GLY A 7 20.27 -10.97 -23.70
N ARG A 8 20.53 -11.89 -22.74
CA ARG A 8 21.04 -13.22 -23.18
C ARG A 8 19.94 -13.98 -23.93
N ALA A 9 18.65 -13.74 -23.64
CA ALA A 9 17.52 -14.41 -24.31
C ALA A 9 17.29 -13.91 -25.74
N ALA A 10 17.49 -12.61 -26.04
CA ALA A 10 17.49 -12.14 -27.43
C ALA A 10 18.60 -12.77 -28.29
N ARG A 11 19.69 -13.27 -27.67
CA ARG A 11 20.83 -13.88 -28.36
C ARG A 11 20.72 -15.40 -28.58
N ALA A 12 19.76 -16.08 -27.95
CA ALA A 12 19.50 -17.51 -28.20
C ALA A 12 18.36 -17.76 -29.21
N VAL A 13 17.45 -16.79 -29.43
CA VAL A 13 16.30 -16.97 -30.35
C VAL A 13 16.57 -16.36 -31.74
N GLY A 14 17.66 -15.60 -31.91
CA GLY A 14 18.03 -14.95 -33.17
C GLY A 14 18.85 -15.78 -34.17
N LEU A 15 19.03 -17.09 -33.96
CA LEU A 15 19.89 -17.92 -34.82
C LEU A 15 19.34 -19.32 -35.11
N ALA A 16 18.05 -19.41 -35.43
CA ALA A 16 17.50 -20.39 -36.38
C ALA A 16 16.02 -20.08 -36.59
N GLY A 17 15.69 -19.45 -37.72
CA GLY A 17 14.33 -19.10 -38.07
C GLY A 17 13.39 -20.31 -38.10
N ALA A 18 12.29 -20.20 -37.38
CA ALA A 18 11.01 -20.70 -37.84
C ALA A 18 10.15 -19.47 -38.14
N PHE A 19 10.21 -19.04 -39.40
CA PHE A 19 9.29 -18.08 -39.99
C PHE A 19 7.85 -18.60 -39.86
N ALA A 20 7.03 -17.95 -39.04
CA ALA A 20 5.66 -17.54 -39.37
C ALA A 20 5.13 -16.66 -38.24
N GLY A 21 4.69 -15.44 -38.58
CA GLY A 21 4.32 -14.40 -37.64
C GLY A 21 3.30 -14.83 -36.59
N LEU A 22 3.67 -14.66 -35.31
CA LEU A 22 2.71 -14.59 -34.23
C LEU A 22 2.09 -13.19 -34.26
N VAL A 23 1.05 -13.04 -35.08
CA VAL A 23 0.00 -12.06 -34.81
C VAL A 23 -0.40 -12.26 -33.35
N ILE A 24 -0.43 -11.18 -32.58
CA ILE A 24 -1.12 -11.13 -31.28
C ILE A 24 -2.60 -11.34 -31.59
N GLY A 25 -2.96 -12.60 -31.78
CA GLY A 25 -4.31 -13.05 -32.02
C GLY A 25 -5.02 -13.04 -30.68
N LEU A 26 -5.87 -12.03 -30.51
CA LEU A 26 -7.10 -12.15 -29.75
C LEU A 26 -7.86 -13.39 -30.26
N VAL A 27 -7.56 -14.56 -29.72
CA VAL A 27 -8.45 -15.71 -29.79
C VAL A 27 -9.08 -15.83 -28.42
N ALA A 28 -10.33 -15.37 -28.36
CA ALA A 28 -11.29 -15.79 -27.37
C ALA A 28 -11.39 -17.33 -27.44
N SER A 29 -10.61 -18.03 -26.61
CA SER A 29 -10.93 -19.41 -26.28
C SER A 29 -12.04 -19.38 -25.23
N SER A 30 -13.27 -19.39 -25.74
CA SER A 30 -14.50 -19.71 -25.03
C SER A 30 -14.55 -21.19 -24.60
N ALA A 31 -13.46 -21.70 -24.02
CA ALA A 31 -13.53 -22.85 -23.15
C ALA A 31 -13.78 -22.29 -21.75
N SER A 32 -15.04 -22.33 -21.35
CA SER A 32 -15.52 -21.98 -20.02
C SER A 32 -14.84 -22.83 -18.95
N VAL A 33 -13.61 -22.47 -18.59
CA VAL A 33 -13.08 -22.73 -17.26
C VAL A 33 -13.99 -21.91 -16.36
N ARG A 34 -14.96 -22.58 -15.74
CA ARG A 34 -15.77 -21.98 -14.69
C ARG A 34 -14.80 -21.30 -13.74
N PRO A 35 -14.93 -19.98 -13.50
CA PRO A 35 -14.16 -19.37 -12.44
C PRO A 35 -14.48 -20.20 -11.19
N VAL A 36 -13.46 -20.70 -10.50
CA VAL A 36 -13.60 -21.00 -9.07
C VAL A 36 -13.62 -19.65 -8.33
N GLY A 37 -14.46 -18.72 -8.80
CA GLY A 37 -15.21 -17.93 -7.87
C GLY A 37 -16.18 -18.93 -7.28
N ALA A 38 -16.05 -19.20 -5.98
CA ALA A 38 -17.19 -19.68 -5.26
C ALA A 38 -18.29 -18.62 -5.50
N ALA A 39 -19.14 -18.87 -6.49
CA ALA A 39 -20.52 -18.46 -6.44
C ALA A 39 -21.11 -19.22 -5.25
N VAL A 40 -20.72 -18.80 -4.04
CA VAL A 40 -21.65 -18.82 -2.93
C VAL A 40 -22.87 -18.18 -3.53
N ALA A 41 -23.96 -18.94 -3.62
CA ALA A 41 -25.24 -18.40 -4.05
C ALA A 41 -25.36 -17.03 -3.41
N ALA A 42 -25.25 -15.98 -4.25
CA ALA A 42 -25.32 -14.60 -3.78
C ALA A 42 -26.48 -14.62 -2.80
N GLN A 43 -26.17 -14.35 -1.52
CA GLN A 43 -27.18 -14.30 -0.46
C GLN A 43 -28.37 -13.64 -1.11
N LYS A 44 -29.53 -14.31 -1.24
CA LYS A 44 -30.63 -13.80 -2.08
C LYS A 44 -30.88 -12.35 -1.65
N ASP A 45 -30.33 -11.39 -2.40
CA ASP A 45 -30.13 -9.99 -1.96
C ASP A 45 -31.46 -9.23 -1.95
N LYS A 46 -32.56 -9.94 -2.13
CA LYS A 46 -33.92 -9.43 -2.19
C LYS A 46 -34.38 -8.78 -0.87
N ASP A 47 -33.72 -9.09 0.25
CA ASP A 47 -34.07 -8.57 1.58
C ASP A 47 -33.09 -7.51 2.12
N VAL A 48 -32.08 -7.09 1.35
CA VAL A 48 -31.13 -6.06 1.81
C VAL A 48 -31.54 -4.69 1.30
N THR A 49 -31.73 -3.75 2.23
CA THR A 49 -32.09 -2.36 1.92
C THR A 49 -30.96 -1.70 1.11
N LYS A 50 -31.31 -1.00 0.04
CA LYS A 50 -30.40 -0.11 -0.70
C LYS A 50 -30.31 1.25 -0.01
N PRO A 51 -29.21 2.00 -0.22
CA PRO A 51 -29.17 3.39 0.20
C PRO A 51 -30.28 4.19 -0.52
N PRO A 52 -30.80 5.28 0.08
CA PRO A 52 -31.80 6.12 -0.58
C PRO A 52 -31.28 6.65 -1.92
N ALA A 53 -32.14 6.65 -2.95
CA ALA A 53 -31.77 7.09 -4.28
C ALA A 53 -31.40 8.58 -4.29
N GLY A 54 -30.30 8.94 -4.96
CA GLY A 54 -29.81 10.32 -5.05
C GLY A 54 -29.05 10.82 -3.81
N SER A 55 -28.86 9.97 -2.79
CA SER A 55 -28.05 10.31 -1.63
C SER A 55 -26.59 10.58 -2.00
N LYS A 56 -26.00 11.60 -1.38
CA LYS A 56 -24.58 11.91 -1.50
C LYS A 56 -23.78 11.22 -0.39
N LEU A 57 -22.56 10.83 -0.74
CA LEU A 57 -21.57 10.34 0.21
C LEU A 57 -20.81 11.54 0.79
N GLU A 58 -21.07 11.82 2.07
CA GLU A 58 -20.44 12.88 2.83
C GLU A 58 -19.66 12.35 4.03
N LEU A 59 -18.65 13.14 4.42
CA LEU A 59 -17.80 12.91 5.57
C LEU A 59 -18.61 13.15 6.85
N VAL A 60 -18.63 12.15 7.73
CA VAL A 60 -19.25 12.30 9.05
C VAL A 60 -18.24 12.84 10.07
N GLY A 61 -17.00 12.35 10.00
CA GLY A 61 -15.88 12.76 10.85
C GLY A 61 -15.63 11.80 12.02
N ALA A 62 -14.39 11.74 12.49
CA ALA A 62 -13.95 10.78 13.49
C ALA A 62 -14.70 10.93 14.83
N ALA A 63 -15.17 12.15 15.13
CA ALA A 63 -15.95 12.47 16.32
C ALA A 63 -17.29 11.70 16.42
N ARG A 64 -17.85 11.18 15.32
CA ARG A 64 -19.04 10.31 15.39
C ARG A 64 -18.66 8.85 15.59
N CYS A 65 -17.61 8.37 14.93
CA CYS A 65 -17.14 6.99 15.07
C CYS A 65 -16.66 6.69 16.50
N LYS A 66 -16.01 7.67 17.16
CA LYS A 66 -15.50 7.51 18.53
C LYS A 66 -16.57 7.22 19.57
N ASN A 67 -17.83 7.59 19.32
CA ASN A 67 -18.94 7.31 20.26
C ASN A 67 -19.07 5.82 20.60
N CYS A 68 -18.66 4.94 19.67
CA CYS A 68 -18.76 3.49 19.80
C CYS A 68 -17.38 2.80 19.75
N HIS A 69 -16.41 3.38 19.02
CA HIS A 69 -15.07 2.81 18.77
C HIS A 69 -13.97 3.33 19.70
N GLU A 70 -14.33 3.85 20.88
CA GLU A 70 -13.39 4.44 21.85
C GLU A 70 -13.47 3.75 23.23
N ARG A 71 -13.82 2.46 23.28
CA ARG A 71 -13.99 1.73 24.54
C ARG A 71 -12.67 1.17 25.06
N GLU A 72 -12.39 1.36 26.34
CA GLU A 72 -11.25 0.70 27.01
C GLU A 72 -11.58 -0.75 27.34
N ASP A 73 -12.80 -0.98 27.83
CA ASP A 73 -13.29 -2.31 28.16
C ASP A 73 -14.67 -2.53 27.51
N PRO A 74 -14.70 -2.92 26.21
CA PRO A 74 -15.95 -3.15 25.50
C PRO A 74 -16.76 -4.32 26.09
N LYS A 75 -16.17 -5.21 26.89
CA LYS A 75 -16.89 -6.34 27.50
C LYS A 75 -17.82 -5.87 28.63
N ASN A 76 -17.57 -4.68 29.19
CA ASN A 76 -18.37 -4.10 30.25
C ASN A 76 -19.51 -3.19 29.78
N VAL A 77 -19.62 -2.93 28.47
CA VAL A 77 -20.70 -2.11 27.88
C VAL A 77 -21.88 -3.00 27.48
N ASP A 78 -23.08 -2.68 27.97
CA ASP A 78 -24.27 -3.53 27.78
C ASP A 78 -24.64 -3.77 26.32
N GLU A 79 -24.53 -2.75 25.46
CA GLU A 79 -24.74 -2.87 24.01
C GLU A 79 -23.84 -3.95 23.39
N TYR A 80 -22.57 -4.03 23.81
CA TYR A 80 -21.61 -4.97 23.25
C TYR A 80 -21.67 -6.33 23.93
N LYS A 81 -22.16 -6.44 25.17
CA LYS A 81 -22.57 -7.72 25.76
C LYS A 81 -23.72 -8.33 24.96
N ASP A 82 -24.73 -7.53 24.66
CA ASP A 82 -25.92 -7.97 23.92
C ASP A 82 -25.56 -8.38 22.49
N THR A 83 -24.71 -7.61 21.80
CA THR A 83 -24.34 -7.88 20.40
C THR A 83 -23.09 -8.72 20.21
N ARG A 84 -22.33 -9.01 21.28
CA ARG A 84 -20.98 -9.59 21.24
C ARG A 84 -20.05 -8.89 20.23
N GLY A 85 -20.08 -7.56 20.21
CA GLY A 85 -19.29 -6.75 19.26
C GLY A 85 -17.78 -6.97 19.37
N PHE A 86 -17.29 -7.19 20.59
CA PHE A 86 -15.88 -7.45 20.90
C PHE A 86 -15.34 -8.78 20.35
N ASP A 87 -16.20 -9.70 19.88
CA ASP A 87 -15.77 -10.93 19.22
C ASP A 87 -15.50 -10.72 17.71
N PHE A 88 -15.88 -9.56 17.17
CA PHE A 88 -15.82 -9.25 15.74
C PHE A 88 -14.85 -8.11 15.41
N ILE A 89 -14.77 -7.10 16.28
CA ILE A 89 -13.89 -5.94 16.18
C ILE A 89 -13.37 -5.58 17.58
N ARG A 90 -12.40 -4.68 17.68
CA ARG A 90 -11.74 -4.35 18.95
C ARG A 90 -12.53 -3.33 19.78
N LEU A 91 -13.33 -2.47 19.15
CA LEU A 91 -14.11 -1.37 19.76
C LEU A 91 -13.27 -0.30 20.47
N GLN A 92 -11.95 -0.33 20.28
CA GLN A 92 -10.97 0.63 20.82
C GLN A 92 -10.22 1.35 19.69
N GLU A 93 -10.68 1.18 18.45
CA GLU A 93 -9.94 1.58 17.24
C GLU A 93 -9.62 3.08 17.23
N ASN A 94 -10.54 3.92 17.70
CA ASN A 94 -10.35 5.36 17.76
C ASN A 94 -9.28 5.75 18.78
N LYS A 95 -9.19 5.07 19.94
CA LYS A 95 -8.13 5.34 20.93
C LYS A 95 -6.76 5.07 20.33
N VAL A 96 -6.60 3.90 19.72
CA VAL A 96 -5.33 3.50 19.10
C VAL A 96 -4.96 4.46 17.97
N TRP A 97 -5.92 4.82 17.11
CA TRP A 97 -5.69 5.78 16.03
C TRP A 97 -5.31 7.17 16.54
N ALA A 98 -6.09 7.73 17.46
CA ALA A 98 -5.88 9.08 17.99
C ALA A 98 -4.54 9.21 18.72
N VAL A 99 -4.12 8.14 19.40
CA VAL A 99 -2.90 8.14 20.21
C VAL A 99 -1.67 7.77 19.39
N HIS A 100 -1.75 6.88 18.40
CA HIS A 100 -0.56 6.29 17.78
C HIS A 100 -0.44 6.51 16.27
N ASP A 101 -1.50 6.90 15.56
CA ASP A 101 -1.51 6.94 14.09
C ASP A 101 -1.10 8.32 13.56
N LEU A 102 -0.03 8.35 12.76
CA LEU A 102 0.49 9.58 12.16
C LEU A 102 -0.49 10.24 11.19
N HIS A 103 -1.45 9.48 10.66
CA HIS A 103 -2.53 10.00 9.83
C HIS A 103 -3.36 11.07 10.57
N ARG A 104 -3.59 10.93 11.88
CA ARG A 104 -4.30 11.92 12.71
C ARG A 104 -3.61 13.29 12.68
N THR A 105 -2.29 13.31 12.59
CA THR A 105 -1.46 14.52 12.61
C THR A 105 -0.99 14.92 11.21
N ALA A 106 -1.57 14.36 10.14
CA ALA A 106 -1.08 14.61 8.79
C ALA A 106 -1.20 16.10 8.41
N TYR A 107 -2.30 16.75 8.77
CA TYR A 107 -2.53 18.17 8.46
C TYR A 107 -1.55 19.10 9.16
N THR A 108 -1.20 18.81 10.42
CA THR A 108 -0.27 19.66 11.18
C THR A 108 1.11 19.71 10.54
N ASN A 109 1.48 18.73 9.71
CA ASN A 109 2.72 18.75 8.92
C ASN A 109 2.73 19.82 7.82
N LEU A 110 1.59 20.43 7.49
CA LEU A 110 1.48 21.54 6.53
C LEU A 110 1.57 22.92 7.20
N THR A 111 1.74 22.98 8.53
CA THR A 111 1.79 24.25 9.26
C THR A 111 3.01 25.07 8.84
N THR A 112 2.80 26.33 8.48
CA THR A 112 3.84 27.33 8.21
C THR A 112 3.67 28.51 9.16
N ASN A 113 4.61 29.47 9.14
CA ASN A 113 4.46 30.71 9.91
C ASN A 113 3.20 31.50 9.54
N ARG A 114 2.62 31.26 8.35
CA ARG A 114 1.39 31.91 7.89
C ARG A 114 0.13 31.25 8.42
N THR A 115 0.22 30.03 8.93
CA THR A 115 -0.94 29.19 9.23
C THR A 115 -0.94 28.65 10.66
N THR A 116 -0.01 29.07 11.53
CA THR A 116 0.06 28.64 12.94
C THR A 116 -1.23 28.90 13.71
N GLU A 117 -1.89 30.03 13.49
CA GLU A 117 -3.18 30.35 14.11
C GLU A 117 -4.31 29.42 13.62
N GLU A 118 -4.30 29.06 12.34
CA GLU A 118 -5.30 28.17 11.72
C GLU A 118 -5.10 26.71 12.14
N THR A 119 -3.86 26.24 12.25
CA THR A 119 -3.56 24.84 12.58
C THR A 119 -3.43 24.58 14.08
N GLY A 120 -3.16 25.61 14.89
CA GLY A 120 -2.86 25.47 16.31
C GLY A 120 -1.56 24.71 16.61
N ALA A 121 -0.69 24.54 15.61
CA ALA A 121 0.54 23.76 15.71
C ALA A 121 1.78 24.64 15.47
N GLN A 122 2.95 24.13 15.87
CA GLN A 122 4.21 24.77 15.55
C GLN A 122 4.52 24.64 14.05
N PRO A 123 5.14 25.66 13.42
CA PRO A 123 5.57 25.58 12.03
C PRO A 123 6.45 24.36 11.76
N ASN A 124 6.13 23.65 10.68
CA ASN A 124 6.98 22.60 10.14
C ASN A 124 7.98 23.22 9.16
N ALA A 125 9.29 23.05 9.42
CA ALA A 125 10.34 23.64 8.58
C ALA A 125 10.25 23.24 7.11
N THR A 126 9.79 22.01 6.82
CA THR A 126 9.63 21.52 5.46
C THR A 126 8.41 22.12 4.77
N ALA A 127 7.28 22.26 5.47
CA ALA A 127 6.13 23.00 4.94
C ALA A 127 6.49 24.45 4.65
N GLN A 128 7.21 25.11 5.56
CA GLN A 128 7.70 26.48 5.36
C GLN A 128 8.59 26.58 4.10
N ARG A 129 9.57 25.68 3.95
CA ARG A 129 10.45 25.62 2.78
C ARG A 129 9.67 25.39 1.48
N MET A 130 8.72 24.44 1.50
CA MET A 130 7.88 24.14 0.34
C MET A 130 7.08 25.36 -0.07
N GLU A 131 6.38 25.99 0.87
CA GLU A 131 5.62 27.20 0.62
C GLU A 131 6.49 28.33 0.07
N ASP A 132 7.64 28.59 0.68
CA ASP A 132 8.56 29.64 0.23
C ASP A 132 9.12 29.39 -1.16
N LYS A 133 9.44 28.14 -1.50
CA LYS A 133 9.94 27.77 -2.84
C LYS A 133 8.84 27.82 -3.89
N LEU A 134 7.66 27.27 -3.60
CA LEU A 134 6.54 27.29 -4.54
C LEU A 134 6.13 28.73 -4.88
N ARG A 135 6.04 29.62 -3.87
CA ARG A 135 5.73 31.05 -4.06
C ARG A 135 6.78 31.83 -4.86
N LYS A 136 7.99 31.30 -5.08
CA LYS A 136 8.98 31.93 -5.97
C LYS A 136 8.62 31.76 -7.44
N TYR A 137 7.84 30.75 -7.81
CA TYR A 137 7.36 30.52 -9.17
C TYR A 137 6.20 31.46 -9.52
N LYS A 138 6.48 32.78 -9.57
CA LYS A 138 5.49 33.84 -9.84
C LYS A 138 4.79 33.71 -11.20
N THR A 139 5.35 32.93 -12.13
CA THR A 139 4.74 32.63 -13.43
C THR A 139 3.59 31.62 -13.33
N HIS A 140 3.52 30.84 -12.24
CA HIS A 140 2.42 29.91 -12.01
C HIS A 140 1.26 30.63 -11.29
N PRO A 141 0.07 30.78 -11.89
CA PRO A 141 -1.01 31.60 -11.34
C PRO A 141 -1.39 31.26 -9.89
N LYS A 142 -1.46 29.97 -9.57
CA LYS A 142 -1.73 29.46 -8.21
C LYS A 142 -0.69 29.93 -7.18
N TYR A 143 0.60 29.88 -7.51
CA TYR A 143 1.67 30.23 -6.56
C TYR A 143 1.93 31.73 -6.49
N ALA A 144 1.48 32.49 -7.50
CA ALA A 144 1.50 33.93 -7.51
C ALA A 144 0.44 34.55 -6.57
N ASP A 145 -0.60 33.80 -6.20
CA ASP A 145 -1.64 34.27 -5.28
C ASP A 145 -1.02 34.62 -3.90
N PRO A 146 -1.18 35.87 -3.41
CA PRO A 146 -0.66 36.25 -2.10
C PRO A 146 -1.25 35.43 -0.94
N LYS A 147 -2.43 34.84 -1.12
CA LYS A 147 -3.12 33.97 -0.15
C LYS A 147 -2.69 32.51 -0.21
N TYR A 148 -1.88 32.11 -1.20
CA TYR A 148 -1.41 30.73 -1.32
C TYR A 148 -0.68 30.28 -0.06
N THR A 149 -1.13 29.15 0.50
CA THR A 149 -0.40 28.39 1.52
C THR A 149 -0.44 26.90 1.19
N VAL A 150 0.58 26.15 1.61
CA VAL A 150 0.55 24.69 1.44
C VAL A 150 -0.55 24.04 2.27
N ALA A 151 -0.98 24.67 3.38
CA ALA A 151 -2.08 24.21 4.21
C ALA A 151 -3.48 24.49 3.63
N SER A 152 -3.59 25.31 2.57
CA SER A 152 -4.86 25.58 1.88
C SER A 152 -4.92 24.99 0.47
N ASP A 153 -3.81 24.40 0.00
CA ASP A 153 -3.69 23.82 -1.32
C ASP A 153 -4.39 22.45 -1.39
N ALA A 154 -5.45 22.33 -2.19
CA ALA A 154 -6.18 21.08 -2.41
C ALA A 154 -5.27 19.90 -2.79
N ALA A 155 -4.17 20.14 -3.52
CA ALA A 155 -3.22 19.09 -3.89
C ALA A 155 -2.42 18.56 -2.68
N CYS A 156 -2.19 19.40 -1.66
CA CYS A 156 -1.60 18.97 -0.39
C CYS A 156 -2.67 18.34 0.52
N LEU A 157 -3.85 18.96 0.61
CA LEU A 157 -4.94 18.51 1.47
C LEU A 157 -5.48 17.13 1.08
N MET A 158 -5.39 16.72 -0.18
CA MET A 158 -5.86 15.40 -0.63
C MET A 158 -5.13 14.21 0.03
N CYS A 159 -3.92 14.43 0.50
CA CYS A 159 -3.12 13.45 1.23
C CYS A 159 -3.03 13.76 2.73
N HIS A 160 -3.24 15.02 3.14
CA HIS A 160 -2.98 15.48 4.51
C HIS A 160 -4.23 15.81 5.33
N ALA A 161 -5.42 15.82 4.71
CA ALA A 161 -6.69 16.12 5.36
C ALA A 161 -7.79 15.14 4.90
N SER A 162 -8.96 15.25 5.51
CA SER A 162 -10.13 14.45 5.15
C SER A 162 -11.00 15.23 4.16
N ALA A 163 -11.25 14.68 2.97
CA ALA A 163 -12.15 15.29 2.00
C ALA A 163 -13.62 15.14 2.45
N ASN A 164 -14.42 16.19 2.27
CA ASN A 164 -15.84 16.21 2.63
C ASN A 164 -16.67 15.22 1.80
N GLU A 165 -16.28 14.97 0.56
CA GLU A 165 -16.92 14.05 -0.37
C GLU A 165 -15.86 13.16 -1.04
N PRO A 166 -16.23 12.02 -1.66
CA PRO A 166 -15.31 11.24 -2.47
C PRO A 166 -14.77 12.06 -3.67
N PRO A 167 -13.44 12.20 -3.83
CA PRO A 167 -12.88 12.97 -4.94
C PRO A 167 -13.09 12.27 -6.29
N ASN A 168 -13.27 13.05 -7.34
CA ASN A 168 -13.20 12.61 -8.73
C ASN A 168 -12.63 13.71 -9.63
N LYS A 169 -12.17 13.37 -10.84
CA LYS A 169 -11.55 14.33 -11.79
C LYS A 169 -12.34 15.61 -12.02
N GLU A 170 -13.67 15.53 -12.05
CA GLU A 170 -14.49 16.71 -12.32
C GLU A 170 -14.58 17.60 -11.10
N SER A 171 -14.89 17.02 -9.93
CA SER A 171 -14.99 17.76 -8.68
C SER A 171 -13.67 18.48 -8.34
N LEU A 172 -12.54 17.80 -8.57
CA LEU A 172 -11.20 18.31 -8.27
C LEU A 172 -10.83 19.61 -8.99
N LYS A 173 -11.47 19.94 -10.11
CA LYS A 173 -11.18 21.18 -10.87
C LYS A 173 -11.55 22.44 -10.10
N THR A 174 -12.51 22.34 -9.18
CA THR A 174 -13.05 23.48 -8.43
C THR A 174 -12.80 23.39 -6.93
N TRP A 175 -12.17 22.31 -6.46
CA TRP A 175 -11.94 22.12 -5.02
C TRP A 175 -10.94 23.13 -4.47
N THR A 176 -11.31 23.66 -3.32
CA THR A 176 -10.56 24.60 -2.49
C THR A 176 -10.38 23.97 -1.10
N LYS A 177 -9.90 24.75 -0.12
CA LYS A 177 -9.74 24.25 1.24
C LYS A 177 -11.06 23.90 1.94
N ASP A 178 -12.18 24.50 1.51
CA ASP A 178 -13.49 24.33 2.16
C ASP A 178 -14.09 22.93 1.92
N GLU A 179 -13.58 22.22 0.90
CA GLU A 179 -13.90 20.83 0.60
C GLU A 179 -13.18 19.82 1.51
N PHE A 180 -12.42 20.29 2.50
CA PHE A 180 -11.67 19.44 3.43
C PHE A 180 -12.00 19.74 4.90
N ARG A 181 -11.84 18.73 5.75
CA ARG A 181 -11.86 18.85 7.22
C ARG A 181 -10.47 18.56 7.77
N PRO A 182 -9.69 19.60 8.09
CA PRO A 182 -8.32 19.41 8.57
C PRO A 182 -8.21 18.88 10.01
N GLY A 183 -9.23 19.09 10.84
CA GLY A 183 -9.18 18.81 12.29
C GLY A 183 -8.89 17.36 12.68
N ASP A 184 -9.17 16.41 11.79
CA ASP A 184 -8.89 14.98 12.01
C ASP A 184 -7.62 14.49 11.26
N GLY A 185 -6.92 15.38 10.54
CA GLY A 185 -5.91 14.98 9.56
C GLY A 185 -6.52 14.04 8.52
N VAL A 186 -5.87 12.91 8.28
CA VAL A 186 -6.44 11.78 7.52
C VAL A 186 -7.26 10.92 8.49
N GLY A 187 -8.57 11.18 8.50
CA GLY A 187 -9.55 10.53 9.38
C GLY A 187 -9.97 9.13 8.91
N CYS A 188 -10.77 8.44 9.74
CA CYS A 188 -11.20 7.06 9.51
C CYS A 188 -11.80 6.84 8.11
N GLU A 189 -12.62 7.77 7.66
CA GLU A 189 -13.38 7.68 6.40
C GLU A 189 -12.51 7.83 5.15
N MET A 190 -11.29 8.36 5.29
CA MET A 190 -10.31 8.36 4.19
C MET A 190 -9.81 6.95 3.87
N CYS A 191 -9.93 6.00 4.81
CA CYS A 191 -9.61 4.58 4.60
C CYS A 191 -10.89 3.74 4.47
N HIS A 192 -11.85 3.93 5.37
CA HIS A 192 -13.08 3.13 5.46
C HIS A 192 -14.19 3.56 4.49
N GLY A 193 -14.03 4.70 3.81
CA GLY A 193 -15.07 5.32 2.97
C GLY A 193 -15.95 6.29 3.75
N HIS A 194 -16.62 7.17 3.03
CA HIS A 194 -17.48 8.23 3.59
C HIS A 194 -18.71 7.63 4.27
N GLY A 195 -18.91 7.98 5.54
CA GLY A 195 -19.77 7.25 6.48
C GLY A 195 -21.24 7.66 6.51
N SER A 196 -21.62 8.74 5.83
CA SER A 196 -22.95 9.35 5.93
C SER A 196 -24.12 8.39 5.71
N LEU A 197 -23.98 7.41 4.82
CA LEU A 197 -25.04 6.45 4.52
C LEU A 197 -24.98 5.21 5.40
N TYR A 198 -23.79 4.67 5.69
CA TYR A 198 -23.67 3.43 6.45
C TYR A 198 -23.59 3.62 7.98
N ARG A 199 -23.34 4.84 8.50
CA ARG A 199 -23.16 5.06 9.94
C ARG A 199 -24.32 4.51 10.76
N ASP A 200 -25.56 4.83 10.40
CA ASP A 200 -26.69 4.36 11.18
C ASP A 200 -27.03 2.90 10.85
N LYS A 201 -26.92 2.54 9.57
CA LYS A 201 -27.23 1.19 9.10
C LYS A 201 -26.31 0.12 9.71
N HIS A 202 -25.04 0.42 9.96
CA HIS A 202 -24.08 -0.57 10.44
C HIS A 202 -24.23 -0.93 11.92
N GLN A 203 -24.96 -0.14 12.69
CA GLN A 203 -25.28 -0.41 14.11
C GLN A 203 -26.68 -1.02 14.30
N ASP A 204 -27.53 -1.03 13.27
CA ASP A 204 -28.85 -1.66 13.32
C ASP A 204 -28.74 -3.10 13.86
N SER A 205 -29.46 -3.36 14.95
CA SER A 205 -29.51 -4.67 15.57
C SER A 205 -30.95 -5.16 15.74
N ARG A 206 -31.11 -6.48 15.84
CA ARG A 206 -32.39 -7.12 16.12
C ARG A 206 -32.21 -8.27 17.10
N LEU A 207 -33.25 -8.59 17.85
CA LEU A 207 -33.22 -9.71 18.79
C LEU A 207 -32.82 -11.00 18.07
N ASN A 208 -31.87 -11.71 18.69
CA ASN A 208 -31.47 -13.03 18.27
C ASN A 208 -32.45 -14.06 18.85
N LYS A 209 -32.98 -14.92 17.98
CA LYS A 209 -33.86 -16.02 18.38
C LYS A 209 -33.11 -17.35 18.51
N ALA A 210 -31.83 -17.40 18.14
CA ALA A 210 -31.03 -18.61 18.19
C ALA A 210 -30.40 -18.81 19.59
N PRO A 211 -30.45 -20.03 20.15
CA PRO A 211 -29.82 -20.33 21.44
C PRO A 211 -28.28 -20.30 21.36
N GLY A 212 -27.62 -19.88 22.44
CA GLY A 212 -26.15 -19.92 22.59
C GLY A 212 -25.36 -18.82 21.85
N GLY A 213 -26.05 -17.85 21.21
CA GLY A 213 -25.44 -16.71 20.52
C GLY A 213 -25.54 -15.37 21.28
N PRO A 214 -25.15 -14.24 20.65
CA PRO A 214 -25.43 -12.91 21.20
C PRO A 214 -26.94 -12.72 21.36
N LYS A 215 -27.38 -11.90 22.32
CA LYS A 215 -28.80 -11.55 22.52
C LYS A 215 -29.37 -10.76 21.34
N SER A 216 -28.54 -9.96 20.69
CA SER A 216 -28.87 -9.17 19.50
C SER A 216 -27.90 -9.46 18.36
N VAL A 217 -28.41 -9.57 17.14
CA VAL A 217 -27.59 -9.73 15.93
C VAL A 217 -27.50 -8.38 15.22
N VAL A 218 -26.30 -8.04 14.74
CA VAL A 218 -26.05 -6.90 13.83
C VAL A 218 -25.92 -7.44 12.40
N PRO A 219 -26.98 -7.39 11.56
CA PRO A 219 -26.97 -8.02 10.25
C PRO A 219 -25.88 -7.47 9.33
N TRP A 220 -25.53 -6.19 9.49
CA TRP A 220 -24.48 -5.51 8.71
C TRP A 220 -23.16 -6.30 8.68
N ARG A 221 -22.79 -6.97 9.80
CA ARG A 221 -21.52 -7.72 9.88
C ARG A 221 -21.40 -8.70 8.71
N GLU A 222 -22.49 -9.38 8.39
CA GLU A 222 -22.55 -10.46 7.39
C GLU A 222 -23.01 -10.03 6.00
N TRP A 223 -23.39 -8.75 5.80
CA TRP A 223 -23.70 -8.26 4.45
C TRP A 223 -22.49 -8.41 3.52
N SER A 224 -22.77 -8.70 2.24
CA SER A 224 -21.75 -8.85 1.22
C SER A 224 -20.94 -7.55 1.06
N PRO A 225 -19.65 -7.64 0.72
CA PRO A 225 -18.84 -6.46 0.45
C PRO A 225 -19.42 -5.54 -0.62
N ASP A 226 -19.99 -6.12 -1.70
CA ASP A 226 -20.60 -5.36 -2.80
C ASP A 226 -21.77 -4.51 -2.32
N VAL A 227 -22.64 -5.06 -1.47
CA VAL A 227 -23.73 -4.30 -0.86
C VAL A 227 -23.16 -3.18 0.02
N LYS A 228 -22.19 -3.46 0.89
CA LYS A 228 -21.59 -2.43 1.77
C LYS A 228 -20.95 -1.28 0.98
N LYS A 229 -20.41 -1.58 -0.20
CA LYS A 229 -19.83 -0.60 -1.12
C LYS A 229 -20.89 0.36 -1.68
N GLU A 230 -22.10 -0.12 -1.99
CA GLU A 230 -23.21 0.76 -2.39
C GLU A 230 -23.54 1.80 -1.30
N TRP A 231 -23.36 1.42 -0.04
CA TRP A 231 -23.55 2.30 1.12
C TRP A 231 -22.33 3.20 1.43
N GLY A 232 -21.27 3.16 0.61
CA GLY A 232 -20.07 4.00 0.76
C GLY A 232 -18.92 3.38 1.55
N LEU A 233 -19.06 2.15 2.08
CA LEU A 233 -17.98 1.49 2.81
C LEU A 233 -16.94 0.90 1.84
N VAL A 234 -15.67 1.24 2.05
CA VAL A 234 -14.54 0.61 1.35
C VAL A 234 -14.22 -0.74 1.98
N ASN A 235 -14.09 -1.80 1.17
CA ASN A 235 -13.84 -3.14 1.70
C ASN A 235 -12.34 -3.36 2.02
N LEU A 236 -11.88 -2.82 3.15
CA LEU A 236 -10.51 -3.01 3.62
C LEU A 236 -10.16 -4.46 4.03
N ARG A 237 -11.13 -5.40 3.97
CA ARG A 237 -10.85 -6.84 4.13
C ARG A 237 -10.39 -7.48 2.83
N SER A 238 -10.76 -6.92 1.68
CA SER A 238 -10.11 -7.25 0.42
C SER A 238 -8.69 -6.72 0.47
N HIS A 239 -7.70 -7.60 0.32
CA HIS A 239 -6.30 -7.21 0.30
C HIS A 239 -6.02 -6.18 -0.80
N VAL A 240 -6.72 -6.28 -1.92
CA VAL A 240 -6.55 -5.42 -3.09
C VAL A 240 -7.14 -4.04 -2.86
N GLU A 241 -8.37 -3.97 -2.36
CA GLU A 241 -8.99 -2.68 -2.06
C GLU A 241 -8.24 -1.97 -0.94
N ALA A 242 -7.77 -2.70 0.08
CA ALA A 242 -6.90 -2.15 1.11
C ALA A 242 -5.58 -1.62 0.52
N THR A 243 -4.90 -2.38 -0.35
CA THR A 243 -3.69 -1.91 -1.03
C THR A 243 -3.96 -0.67 -1.85
N ASN A 244 -4.98 -0.69 -2.71
CA ASN A 244 -5.30 0.43 -3.59
C ASN A 244 -5.64 1.69 -2.80
N ARG A 245 -6.30 1.54 -1.64
CA ARG A 245 -6.59 2.64 -0.74
C ARG A 245 -5.29 3.29 -0.23
N CYS A 246 -4.35 2.51 0.29
CA CYS A 246 -3.05 3.02 0.74
C CYS A 246 -2.22 3.57 -0.42
N ALA A 247 -2.20 2.87 -1.56
CA ALA A 247 -1.46 3.24 -2.76
C ALA A 247 -1.93 4.57 -3.37
N SER A 248 -3.21 4.90 -3.25
CA SER A 248 -3.74 6.17 -3.76
C SER A 248 -2.99 7.39 -3.20
N CYS A 249 -2.49 7.33 -1.95
CA CYS A 249 -1.67 8.38 -1.34
C CYS A 249 -0.16 8.09 -1.43
N HIS A 250 0.25 6.84 -1.18
CA HIS A 250 1.66 6.45 -1.04
C HIS A 250 2.37 6.11 -2.35
N ILE A 251 1.62 5.95 -3.43
CA ILE A 251 2.14 5.84 -4.81
C ILE A 251 1.61 7.04 -5.61
N GLY A 252 0.30 7.26 -5.54
CA GLY A 252 -0.42 8.32 -6.23
C GLY A 252 -1.61 7.78 -7.03
N ASN A 253 -2.62 8.63 -7.21
CA ASN A 253 -3.77 8.47 -8.07
C ASN A 253 -4.25 9.86 -8.53
N THR A 254 -4.02 10.20 -9.79
CA THR A 254 -4.41 11.53 -10.32
C THR A 254 -5.93 11.68 -10.45
N ASP A 255 -6.67 10.58 -10.55
CA ASP A 255 -8.14 10.59 -10.58
C ASP A 255 -8.74 11.07 -9.24
N GLU A 256 -7.99 10.90 -8.15
CA GLU A 256 -8.33 11.37 -6.81
C GLU A 256 -7.57 12.67 -6.44
N GLY A 257 -6.78 13.25 -7.35
CA GLY A 257 -5.98 14.45 -7.07
C GLY A 257 -4.77 14.21 -6.17
N ARG A 258 -4.36 12.94 -6.02
CA ARG A 258 -3.26 12.51 -5.16
C ARG A 258 -2.03 12.23 -6.01
N PHE A 259 -1.21 13.24 -6.26
CA PHE A 259 0.05 13.02 -6.96
C PHE A 259 1.08 14.03 -6.47
N VAL A 260 2.22 13.52 -5.99
CA VAL A 260 3.34 14.36 -5.61
C VAL A 260 4.18 14.61 -6.85
N THR A 261 4.06 15.81 -7.41
CA THR A 261 4.79 16.21 -8.61
C THR A 261 6.27 16.42 -8.33
N HIS A 262 7.08 16.48 -9.39
CA HIS A 262 8.49 16.85 -9.23
C HIS A 262 8.67 18.24 -8.62
N ASP A 263 7.80 19.21 -8.91
CA ASP A 263 7.87 20.54 -8.29
C ASP A 263 7.69 20.47 -6.77
N MET A 264 6.82 19.58 -6.29
CA MET A 264 6.68 19.34 -4.85
C MET A 264 7.95 18.72 -4.27
N TYR A 265 8.55 17.72 -4.92
CA TYR A 265 9.83 17.14 -4.49
C TYR A 265 10.96 18.18 -4.49
N ALA A 266 11.11 18.96 -5.57
CA ALA A 266 12.10 20.04 -5.67
C ALA A 266 11.88 21.14 -4.63
N SER A 267 10.63 21.35 -4.22
CA SER A 267 10.25 22.29 -3.17
C SER A 267 10.51 21.76 -1.76
N GLY A 268 10.78 20.47 -1.61
CA GLY A 268 11.19 19.86 -0.35
C GLY A 268 10.26 18.76 0.16
N HIS A 269 9.22 18.36 -0.58
CA HIS A 269 8.42 17.20 -0.21
C HIS A 269 9.34 15.96 -0.12
N PRO A 270 9.24 15.14 0.94
CA PRO A 270 10.03 13.91 1.02
C PRO A 270 9.64 12.92 -0.10
N PRO A 271 10.59 12.23 -0.74
CA PRO A 271 10.28 11.16 -1.68
C PRO A 271 9.40 10.09 -1.04
N LEU A 272 8.36 9.65 -1.75
CA LEU A 272 7.53 8.54 -1.27
C LEU A 272 8.34 7.22 -1.31
N PRO A 273 8.50 6.49 -0.18
CA PRO A 273 9.14 5.19 -0.19
C PRO A 273 8.37 4.18 -1.05
N PRO A 274 9.03 3.10 -1.50
CA PRO A 274 8.31 1.99 -2.10
C PRO A 274 7.26 1.48 -1.10
N LEU A 275 6.11 1.04 -1.62
CA LEU A 275 4.99 0.59 -0.80
C LEU A 275 5.03 -0.93 -0.61
N ASP A 276 5.30 -1.37 0.63
CA ASP A 276 4.92 -2.69 1.12
C ASP A 276 3.75 -2.50 2.08
N LEU A 277 2.56 -2.99 1.72
CA LEU A 277 1.36 -2.81 2.55
C LEU A 277 1.56 -3.33 3.97
N LEU A 278 2.27 -4.44 4.15
CA LEU A 278 2.40 -5.10 5.45
C LEU A 278 3.37 -4.33 6.35
N ALA A 279 4.45 -3.80 5.78
CA ALA A 279 5.34 -2.89 6.48
C ALA A 279 4.60 -1.61 6.91
N TYR A 280 3.84 -1.00 5.99
CA TYR A 280 3.09 0.22 6.28
C TYR A 280 1.99 0.00 7.31
N THR A 281 1.26 -1.11 7.22
CA THR A 281 0.19 -1.45 8.18
C THR A 281 0.68 -1.98 9.52
N ARG A 282 1.97 -2.33 9.63
CA ARG A 282 2.65 -2.58 10.91
C ARG A 282 3.08 -1.28 11.60
N GLU A 283 3.57 -0.31 10.82
CA GLU A 283 4.05 0.98 11.34
C GLU A 283 2.89 2.00 11.51
N GLN A 284 1.80 1.81 10.78
CA GLN A 284 0.47 2.26 11.16
C GLN A 284 0.03 1.40 12.35
N PRO A 285 -0.29 2.00 13.50
CA PRO A 285 -0.72 1.20 14.65
C PRO A 285 -1.94 0.35 14.28
N ARG A 286 -1.85 -0.97 14.50
CA ARG A 286 -2.97 -1.90 14.30
C ARG A 286 -4.12 -1.51 15.22
N HIS A 287 -5.05 -0.75 14.69
CA HIS A 287 -6.36 -0.47 15.29
C HIS A 287 -7.42 -1.41 14.68
N TRP A 288 -7.01 -2.60 14.25
CA TRP A 288 -7.87 -3.67 13.72
C TRP A 288 -7.32 -5.01 14.20
N GLY A 289 -8.16 -6.05 14.15
CA GLY A 289 -7.76 -7.42 14.46
C GLY A 289 -7.43 -8.23 13.20
N LEU A 290 -6.48 -9.15 13.31
CA LEU A 290 -6.32 -10.23 12.33
C LEU A 290 -7.51 -11.19 12.45
N PRO A 291 -7.93 -11.86 11.36
CA PRO A 291 -9.01 -12.84 11.44
C PRO A 291 -8.79 -13.93 12.49
N SER A 292 -7.54 -14.38 12.68
CA SER A 292 -7.15 -15.36 13.71
C SER A 292 -7.29 -14.85 15.14
N GLU A 293 -7.37 -13.55 15.35
CA GLU A 293 -7.55 -12.90 16.65
C GLU A 293 -9.03 -12.66 16.97
N MET A 294 -9.93 -12.76 15.97
CA MET A 294 -11.36 -12.46 16.12
C MET A 294 -12.18 -13.75 16.27
N PRO A 295 -12.72 -14.06 17.47
CA PRO A 295 -13.46 -15.32 17.70
C PRO A 295 -14.59 -15.56 16.70
N TYR A 296 -15.31 -14.51 16.30
CA TYR A 296 -16.37 -14.62 15.32
C TYR A 296 -15.86 -15.10 13.95
N LEU A 297 -14.73 -14.56 13.48
CA LEU A 297 -14.18 -14.90 12.17
C LEU A 297 -13.57 -16.29 12.15
N THR A 298 -12.86 -16.68 13.21
CA THR A 298 -12.33 -18.05 13.37
C THR A 298 -13.45 -19.08 13.34
N ALA A 299 -14.51 -18.89 14.13
CA ALA A 299 -15.65 -19.80 14.17
C ALA A 299 -16.40 -19.86 12.82
N LEU A 300 -16.53 -18.74 12.12
CA LEU A 300 -17.15 -18.70 10.80
C LEU A 300 -16.30 -19.45 9.75
N ALA A 301 -14.98 -19.28 9.78
CA ALA A 301 -14.07 -19.93 8.85
C ALA A 301 -14.09 -21.46 8.98
N GLU A 302 -14.35 -21.99 10.17
CA GLU A 302 -14.54 -23.43 10.41
C GLU A 302 -15.92 -23.91 10.00
N LYS A 303 -16.98 -23.19 10.39
CA LYS A 303 -18.38 -23.60 10.19
C LYS A 303 -18.87 -23.40 8.75
N ASN A 304 -18.42 -22.33 8.10
CA ASN A 304 -18.83 -21.98 6.73
C ASN A 304 -17.66 -21.32 5.98
N PRO A 305 -16.68 -22.11 5.50
CA PRO A 305 -15.48 -21.61 4.84
C PRO A 305 -15.77 -20.75 3.61
N GLU A 306 -16.78 -21.11 2.82
CA GLU A 306 -17.15 -20.40 1.60
C GLU A 306 -17.65 -18.97 1.92
N LYS A 307 -18.54 -18.84 2.90
CA LYS A 307 -19.02 -17.54 3.37
C LYS A 307 -17.90 -16.73 4.03
N ALA A 308 -17.04 -17.37 4.83
CA ALA A 308 -15.92 -16.70 5.46
C ALA A 308 -14.98 -16.08 4.42
N PHE A 309 -14.69 -16.80 3.34
CA PHE A 309 -13.87 -16.29 2.25
C PHE A 309 -14.61 -15.20 1.46
N ALA A 310 -15.86 -15.42 1.05
CA ALA A 310 -16.62 -14.46 0.25
C ALA A 310 -16.88 -13.13 0.97
N THR A 311 -17.12 -13.16 2.29
CA THR A 311 -17.47 -11.95 3.07
C THR A 311 -16.25 -11.30 3.74
N PHE A 312 -15.27 -12.09 4.17
CA PHE A 312 -14.17 -11.61 5.03
C PHE A 312 -12.77 -11.96 4.51
N HIS A 313 -12.67 -12.61 3.34
CA HIS A 313 -11.40 -12.99 2.72
C HIS A 313 -10.48 -13.80 3.66
N THR A 314 -11.09 -14.70 4.44
CA THR A 314 -10.39 -15.52 5.45
C THR A 314 -10.66 -17.01 5.25
N ARG A 315 -9.66 -17.84 5.58
CA ARG A 315 -9.74 -19.31 5.52
C ARG A 315 -9.11 -19.88 6.80
N ALA A 316 -9.74 -20.91 7.36
CA ALA A 316 -9.20 -21.60 8.53
C ALA A 316 -7.82 -22.20 8.22
N GLY A 317 -6.86 -22.10 9.13
CA GLY A 317 -5.52 -22.69 8.98
C GLY A 317 -4.64 -22.09 7.86
N GLU A 318 -5.01 -20.94 7.31
CA GLU A 318 -4.19 -20.18 6.37
C GLU A 318 -3.59 -18.94 7.07
N SER A 319 -2.32 -18.63 6.78
CA SER A 319 -1.72 -17.36 7.17
C SER A 319 -2.36 -16.22 6.38
N HIS A 320 -3.21 -15.45 7.06
CA HIS A 320 -3.78 -14.23 6.50
C HIS A 320 -2.69 -13.21 6.14
N VAL A 321 -1.63 -13.11 6.95
CA VAL A 321 -0.51 -12.19 6.69
C VAL A 321 0.25 -12.57 5.42
N ALA A 322 0.60 -13.84 5.23
CA ALA A 322 1.30 -14.29 4.03
C ALA A 322 0.45 -14.14 2.76
N ARG A 323 -0.85 -14.48 2.82
CA ARG A 323 -1.78 -14.23 1.71
C ARG A 323 -1.86 -12.73 1.40
N ARG A 324 -2.04 -11.89 2.42
CA ARG A 324 -2.13 -10.44 2.26
C ARG A 324 -0.85 -9.87 1.66
N PHE A 325 0.31 -10.33 2.11
CA PHE A 325 1.61 -9.94 1.55
C PHE A 325 1.70 -10.28 0.06
N ALA A 326 1.31 -11.50 -0.33
CA ALA A 326 1.32 -11.93 -1.72
C ALA A 326 0.38 -11.10 -2.61
N GLU A 327 -0.90 -11.01 -2.24
CA GLU A 327 -1.90 -10.30 -3.05
C GLU A 327 -1.65 -8.79 -3.07
N SER A 328 -1.17 -8.21 -1.96
CA SER A 328 -0.83 -6.78 -1.90
C SER A 328 0.40 -6.43 -2.73
N SER A 329 1.38 -7.33 -2.85
CA SER A 329 2.57 -7.10 -3.69
C SER A 329 2.20 -6.93 -5.17
N LEU A 330 1.25 -7.73 -5.68
CA LEU A 330 0.72 -7.57 -7.04
C LEU A 330 -0.17 -6.33 -7.15
N ALA A 331 -1.02 -6.06 -6.17
CA ALA A 331 -1.87 -4.87 -6.17
C ALA A 331 -1.04 -3.57 -6.16
N THR A 332 0.08 -3.53 -5.43
CA THR A 332 1.04 -2.41 -5.44
C THR A 332 1.61 -2.20 -6.84
N LEU A 333 2.08 -3.28 -7.50
CA LEU A 333 2.56 -3.19 -8.89
C LEU A 333 1.47 -2.66 -9.84
N GLY A 334 0.24 -3.15 -9.69
CA GLY A 334 -0.91 -2.69 -10.47
C GLY A 334 -1.22 -1.21 -10.25
N ALA A 335 -1.16 -0.73 -9.00
CA ALA A 335 -1.36 0.67 -8.66
C ALA A 335 -0.24 1.58 -9.22
N THR A 336 1.03 1.15 -9.14
CA THR A 336 2.14 1.86 -9.79
C THR A 336 1.95 1.95 -11.31
N ALA A 337 1.52 0.87 -11.94
CA ALA A 337 1.26 0.85 -13.37
C ALA A 337 0.07 1.75 -13.75
N ASN A 338 -1.02 1.72 -12.98
CA ASN A 338 -2.16 2.63 -13.19
C ASN A 338 -1.75 4.11 -13.12
N LEU A 339 -0.93 4.48 -12.13
CA LEU A 339 -0.39 5.84 -12.07
C LEU A 339 0.47 6.17 -13.29
N GLY A 340 1.31 5.24 -13.75
CA GLY A 340 2.11 5.42 -14.98
C GLY A 340 1.23 5.69 -16.22
N ALA A 341 0.10 5.00 -16.35
CA ALA A 341 -0.86 5.24 -17.43
C ALA A 341 -1.53 6.62 -17.31
N GLN A 342 -1.91 7.02 -16.09
CA GLN A 342 -2.47 8.35 -15.80
C GLN A 342 -1.50 9.49 -16.12
N LEU A 343 -0.22 9.34 -15.77
CA LEU A 343 0.82 10.34 -16.05
C LEU A 343 1.14 10.41 -17.55
N ALA A 344 1.06 9.29 -18.27
CA ALA A 344 1.19 9.27 -19.72
C ALA A 344 0.03 10.00 -20.42
N ASP A 345 -1.20 9.83 -19.93
CA ASP A 345 -2.35 10.59 -20.42
C ASP A 345 -2.20 12.09 -20.17
N ASP A 346 -1.73 12.48 -18.98
CA ASP A 346 -1.46 13.88 -18.63
C ASP A 346 -0.35 14.50 -19.51
N ALA A 347 0.77 13.78 -19.70
CA ALA A 347 1.86 14.19 -20.59
C ALA A 347 1.36 14.41 -22.03
N LYS A 348 0.54 13.49 -22.55
CA LYS A 348 -0.07 13.63 -23.88
C LYS A 348 -1.00 14.84 -23.97
N ALA A 349 -1.85 15.06 -22.97
CA ALA A 349 -2.77 16.19 -22.93
C ALA A 349 -2.03 17.55 -22.89
N LYS A 350 -0.87 17.60 -22.24
CA LYS A 350 -0.01 18.78 -22.14
C LYS A 350 0.96 18.95 -23.31
N ALA A 351 1.03 17.97 -24.22
CA ALA A 351 2.06 17.88 -25.26
C ALA A 351 3.49 18.00 -24.70
N ASP A 352 3.73 17.39 -23.53
CA ASP A 352 5.01 17.41 -22.80
C ASP A 352 5.47 15.95 -22.49
N GLY A 353 6.63 15.82 -21.85
CA GLY A 353 7.11 14.56 -21.27
C GLY A 353 6.34 14.17 -20.01
N LEU A 354 6.60 12.97 -19.51
CA LEU A 354 6.13 12.56 -18.18
C LEU A 354 6.72 13.48 -17.10
N ASP A 355 5.96 13.77 -16.05
CA ASP A 355 6.49 14.43 -14.85
C ASP A 355 7.70 13.66 -14.31
N PHE A 356 8.76 14.36 -13.90
CA PHE A 356 9.99 13.72 -13.41
C PHE A 356 9.77 12.81 -12.18
N ALA A 357 8.70 13.02 -11.42
CA ALA A 357 8.31 12.13 -10.32
C ALA A 357 7.89 10.73 -10.79
N ALA A 358 7.62 10.52 -12.08
CA ALA A 358 7.35 9.21 -12.67
C ALA A 358 8.60 8.32 -12.77
N PHE A 359 9.79 8.91 -12.65
CA PHE A 359 11.07 8.23 -12.87
C PHE A 359 11.74 7.87 -11.53
N ASP A 360 12.72 6.98 -11.61
CA ASP A 360 13.65 6.73 -10.51
C ASP A 360 14.52 7.98 -10.28
N CYS A 361 14.16 8.79 -9.28
CA CYS A 361 14.93 9.98 -8.89
C CYS A 361 16.41 9.62 -8.60
N TYR A 362 16.68 8.42 -8.07
CA TYR A 362 18.05 7.96 -7.79
C TYR A 362 18.81 7.58 -9.07
N SER A 363 18.16 7.53 -10.23
CA SER A 363 18.83 7.43 -11.53
C SER A 363 19.66 8.65 -11.88
N CYS A 364 19.30 9.82 -11.36
CA CYS A 364 20.07 11.05 -11.54
C CYS A 364 20.66 11.57 -10.21
N HIS A 365 19.98 11.38 -9.08
CA HIS A 365 20.37 11.89 -7.76
C HIS A 365 21.07 10.83 -6.90
N HIS A 366 22.21 10.33 -7.38
CA HIS A 366 23.06 9.41 -6.63
C HIS A 366 24.48 9.95 -6.51
N ASN A 367 25.27 9.38 -5.59
CA ASN A 367 26.67 9.74 -5.48
C ASN A 367 27.43 9.41 -6.78
N LEU A 368 28.28 10.33 -7.26
CA LEU A 368 29.11 10.18 -8.46
C LEU A 368 30.42 9.41 -8.21
N LYS A 369 30.54 8.76 -7.04
CA LYS A 369 31.72 7.96 -6.68
C LYS A 369 31.98 6.84 -7.68
N TYR A 370 33.23 6.72 -8.13
CA TYR A 370 33.72 5.63 -8.97
C TYR A 370 34.87 4.90 -8.25
N PRO A 371 34.83 3.56 -8.14
CA PRO A 371 33.73 2.66 -8.51
C PRO A 371 32.57 2.73 -7.49
N SER A 372 31.35 2.39 -7.92
CA SER A 372 30.19 2.23 -7.03
C SER A 372 29.35 1.00 -7.35
N GLU A 373 28.76 0.41 -6.32
CA GLU A 373 27.85 -0.74 -6.47
C GLU A 373 26.60 -0.41 -7.29
N ARG A 374 26.21 0.87 -7.38
CA ARG A 374 25.15 1.31 -8.29
C ARG A 374 25.55 1.14 -9.76
N GLN A 375 26.81 1.45 -10.12
CA GLN A 375 27.33 1.22 -11.47
C GLN A 375 27.44 -0.27 -11.78
N ASP A 376 27.90 -1.08 -10.81
CA ASP A 376 27.99 -2.54 -10.94
C ASP A 376 26.62 -3.22 -11.15
N ARG A 377 25.52 -2.56 -10.75
CA ARG A 377 24.15 -3.04 -10.98
C ARG A 377 23.81 -3.08 -12.46
N GLY A 378 24.37 -2.16 -13.25
CA GLY A 378 23.94 -1.87 -14.60
C GLY A 378 22.57 -1.18 -14.66
N TYR A 379 22.02 -1.07 -15.86
CA TYR A 379 20.73 -0.47 -16.16
C TYR A 379 19.92 -1.38 -17.09
N VAL A 380 18.59 -1.34 -16.97
CA VAL A 380 17.66 -1.92 -17.94
C VAL A 380 17.37 -0.84 -18.99
N GLY A 381 17.39 -1.18 -20.28
CA GLY A 381 17.18 -0.23 -21.36
C GLY A 381 18.45 0.53 -21.79
N ARG A 382 18.28 1.73 -22.36
CA ARG A 382 19.36 2.51 -22.98
C ARG A 382 20.12 3.36 -21.93
N PRO A 383 21.47 3.35 -21.93
CA PRO A 383 22.25 4.19 -21.03
C PRO A 383 21.93 5.67 -21.18
N GLY A 384 21.97 6.42 -20.07
CA GLY A 384 21.74 7.86 -20.04
C GLY A 384 20.27 8.29 -20.16
N ARG A 385 19.33 7.34 -20.14
CA ARG A 385 17.88 7.64 -20.10
C ARG A 385 17.34 7.48 -18.67
N PRO A 386 16.51 8.42 -18.17
CA PRO A 386 15.75 8.21 -16.95
C PRO A 386 14.89 6.94 -17.06
N LEU A 387 14.85 6.15 -15.99
CA LEU A 387 14.13 4.89 -15.95
C LEU A 387 12.91 5.00 -15.04
N TYR A 388 11.95 4.08 -15.21
CA TYR A 388 10.90 3.83 -14.23
C TYR A 388 11.52 3.35 -12.90
N ARG A 389 10.72 3.33 -11.82
CA ARG A 389 11.13 2.83 -10.49
C ARG A 389 11.14 1.29 -10.46
N PRO A 390 12.30 0.60 -10.43
CA PRO A 390 12.35 -0.86 -10.55
C PRO A 390 11.83 -1.59 -9.29
N ALA A 391 11.87 -0.93 -8.13
CA ALA A 391 11.43 -1.50 -6.85
C ALA A 391 9.97 -2.02 -6.88
N ALA A 392 9.11 -1.45 -7.73
CA ALA A 392 7.73 -1.88 -7.88
C ALA A 392 7.57 -3.35 -8.35
N PHE A 393 8.59 -3.91 -9.01
CA PHE A 393 8.57 -5.28 -9.53
C PHE A 393 9.13 -6.32 -8.55
N ALA A 394 9.88 -5.88 -7.53
CA ALA A 394 10.70 -6.77 -6.72
C ALA A 394 9.88 -7.79 -5.92
N LEU A 395 8.90 -7.34 -5.14
CA LEU A 395 8.07 -8.23 -4.33
C LEU A 395 7.10 -9.05 -5.18
N ALA A 396 6.55 -8.47 -6.24
CA ALA A 396 5.71 -9.18 -7.20
C ALA A 396 6.43 -10.40 -7.80
N ARG A 397 7.68 -10.22 -8.25
CA ARG A 397 8.50 -11.30 -8.80
C ARG A 397 8.71 -12.44 -7.79
N LEU A 398 9.04 -12.12 -6.53
CA LEU A 398 9.24 -13.12 -5.48
C LEU A 398 7.97 -13.92 -5.16
N VAL A 399 6.84 -13.22 -5.06
CA VAL A 399 5.54 -13.86 -4.78
C VAL A 399 5.15 -14.80 -5.92
N LEU A 400 5.41 -14.42 -7.17
CA LEU A 400 5.12 -15.25 -8.34
C LEU A 400 6.04 -16.45 -8.45
N ASP A 401 7.33 -16.29 -8.17
CA ASP A 401 8.29 -17.39 -8.15
C ASP A 401 7.91 -18.42 -7.07
N HIS A 402 7.51 -17.96 -5.89
CA HIS A 402 6.95 -18.83 -4.86
C HIS A 402 5.68 -19.54 -5.34
N ALA A 403 4.70 -18.79 -5.84
CA ALA A 403 3.40 -19.31 -6.23
C ALA A 403 3.46 -20.28 -7.43
N ALA A 404 4.46 -20.15 -8.31
CA ALA A 404 4.70 -21.07 -9.42
C ALA A 404 4.97 -22.52 -8.95
N GLY A 405 5.52 -22.68 -7.75
CA GLY A 405 5.76 -23.99 -7.12
C GLY A 405 4.61 -24.51 -6.26
N MET A 406 3.54 -23.73 -6.08
CA MET A 406 2.42 -24.07 -5.20
C MET A 406 1.31 -24.81 -5.94
N LYS A 407 0.47 -25.55 -5.19
CA LYS A 407 -0.78 -26.10 -5.69
C LYS A 407 -1.85 -24.99 -5.74
N GLY A 408 -2.79 -25.08 -6.68
CA GLY A 408 -4.01 -24.27 -6.73
C GLY A 408 -4.15 -23.39 -7.98
N ALA A 409 -3.06 -22.87 -8.53
CA ALA A 409 -3.08 -22.08 -9.76
C ALA A 409 -1.86 -22.38 -10.64
N ASP A 410 -2.05 -22.37 -11.97
CA ASP A 410 -0.93 -22.45 -12.90
C ASP A 410 -0.33 -21.05 -13.11
N LEU A 411 0.83 -20.84 -12.48
CA LEU A 411 1.58 -19.58 -12.47
C LEU A 411 3.03 -19.76 -12.93
N LYS A 412 3.36 -20.90 -13.55
CA LYS A 412 4.74 -21.24 -13.94
C LYS A 412 5.35 -20.25 -14.93
N THR A 413 4.52 -19.61 -15.75
CA THR A 413 4.95 -18.61 -16.74
C THR A 413 4.93 -17.18 -16.20
N ALA A 414 4.33 -16.93 -15.03
CA ALA A 414 4.02 -15.58 -14.57
C ALA A 414 5.28 -14.72 -14.35
N VAL A 415 6.38 -15.30 -13.86
CA VAL A 415 7.66 -14.56 -13.73
C VAL A 415 8.22 -14.16 -15.10
N ALA A 416 8.16 -15.06 -16.09
CA ALA A 416 8.64 -14.76 -17.44
C ALA A 416 7.75 -13.70 -18.13
N GLU A 417 6.44 -13.76 -17.92
CA GLU A 417 5.49 -12.74 -18.39
C GLU A 417 5.77 -11.37 -17.75
N LEU A 418 6.07 -11.34 -16.45
CA LEU A 418 6.45 -10.11 -15.73
C LEU A 418 7.76 -9.53 -16.28
N ASP A 419 8.76 -10.37 -16.49
CA ASP A 419 10.06 -9.96 -17.04
C ASP A 419 9.91 -9.37 -18.45
N ALA A 420 9.05 -9.96 -19.28
CA ALA A 420 8.74 -9.43 -20.61
C ALA A 420 8.00 -8.08 -20.53
N ALA A 421 7.01 -7.95 -19.65
CA ALA A 421 6.27 -6.71 -19.46
C ALA A 421 7.16 -5.57 -18.90
N GLU A 422 8.07 -5.89 -17.98
CA GLU A 422 9.06 -4.93 -17.47
C GLU A 422 10.00 -4.45 -18.58
N LEU A 423 10.43 -5.33 -19.48
CA LEU A 423 11.24 -4.95 -20.63
C LEU A 423 10.50 -4.03 -21.59
N GLU A 424 9.24 -4.33 -21.93
CA GLU A 424 8.40 -3.46 -22.76
C GLU A 424 8.25 -2.07 -22.14
N LEU A 425 8.09 -2.00 -20.81
CA LEU A 425 8.05 -0.74 -20.08
C LEU A 425 9.38 0.01 -20.17
N ALA A 426 10.51 -0.68 -19.98
CA ALA A 426 11.83 -0.08 -20.13
C ALA A 426 12.04 0.51 -21.54
N ASP A 427 11.62 -0.21 -22.57
CA ASP A 427 11.69 0.26 -23.96
C ASP A 427 10.79 1.48 -24.18
N ALA A 428 9.60 1.51 -23.58
CA ALA A 428 8.69 2.65 -23.63
C ALA A 428 9.29 3.91 -22.97
N PHE A 429 9.91 3.76 -21.79
CA PHE A 429 10.58 4.84 -21.07
C PHE A 429 11.82 5.36 -21.81
N THR A 430 12.53 4.50 -22.54
CA THR A 430 13.78 4.87 -23.23
C THR A 430 13.63 5.18 -24.72
N ALA A 431 12.41 5.09 -25.26
CA ALA A 431 12.09 5.45 -26.65
C ALA A 431 12.31 6.94 -26.93
N LYS A 432 12.03 7.81 -25.96
CA LYS A 432 12.28 9.26 -25.96
C LYS A 432 12.96 9.67 -24.66
N THR A 433 13.47 10.89 -24.55
CA THR A 433 14.21 11.36 -23.36
C THR A 433 13.37 11.29 -22.08
N TYR A 434 12.07 11.57 -22.16
CA TYR A 434 11.16 11.61 -21.02
C TYR A 434 10.02 10.58 -21.19
N GLY A 435 10.34 9.43 -21.77
CA GLY A 435 9.36 8.41 -22.13
C GLY A 435 8.52 8.80 -23.36
N ASP A 436 8.05 7.80 -24.08
CA ASP A 436 7.02 8.01 -25.10
C ASP A 436 5.63 7.82 -24.46
N PRO A 437 4.79 8.87 -24.35
CA PRO A 437 3.52 8.77 -23.62
C PRO A 437 2.60 7.65 -24.11
N ASP A 438 2.47 7.46 -25.42
CA ASP A 438 1.59 6.42 -25.97
C ASP A 438 2.11 5.00 -25.66
N LYS A 439 3.43 4.81 -25.78
CA LYS A 439 4.06 3.52 -25.43
C LYS A 439 4.02 3.25 -23.93
N VAL A 440 4.29 4.26 -23.10
CA VAL A 440 4.26 4.14 -21.64
C VAL A 440 2.84 3.81 -21.19
N LYS A 441 1.83 4.53 -21.68
CA LYS A 441 0.41 4.21 -21.42
C LYS A 441 0.07 2.77 -21.78
N THR A 442 0.49 2.32 -22.95
CA THR A 442 0.22 0.94 -23.42
C THR A 442 0.87 -0.10 -22.50
N ALA A 443 2.18 0.02 -22.24
CA ALA A 443 2.92 -0.91 -21.40
C ALA A 443 2.37 -0.96 -19.96
N THR A 444 2.11 0.21 -19.37
CA THR A 444 1.56 0.31 -18.02
C THR A 444 0.12 -0.19 -17.90
N THR A 445 -0.73 0.08 -18.88
CA THR A 445 -2.10 -0.49 -18.94
C THR A 445 -2.05 -2.02 -19.02
N ASN A 446 -1.12 -2.55 -19.82
CA ASN A 446 -0.90 -4.00 -19.93
C ASN A 446 -0.45 -4.60 -18.60
N ILE A 447 0.53 -3.98 -17.92
CA ILE A 447 1.01 -4.43 -16.60
C ILE A 447 -0.11 -4.38 -15.56
N ALA A 448 -0.91 -3.29 -15.51
CA ALA A 448 -2.01 -3.18 -14.56
C ALA A 448 -3.06 -4.28 -14.77
N LYS A 449 -3.46 -4.52 -16.03
CA LYS A 449 -4.41 -5.58 -16.38
C LYS A 449 -3.84 -6.98 -16.10
N TRP A 450 -2.58 -7.21 -16.46
CA TRP A 450 -1.89 -8.48 -16.22
C TRP A 450 -1.76 -8.76 -14.72
N SER A 451 -1.37 -7.76 -13.93
CA SER A 451 -1.21 -7.89 -12.48
C SER A 451 -2.52 -8.30 -11.82
N GLU A 452 -3.63 -7.66 -12.18
CA GLU A 452 -4.97 -8.03 -11.69
C GLU A 452 -5.36 -9.45 -12.12
N GLY A 453 -5.07 -9.83 -13.38
CA GLY A 453 -5.37 -11.17 -13.89
C GLY A 453 -4.60 -12.27 -13.13
N VAL A 454 -3.31 -12.07 -12.89
CA VAL A 454 -2.47 -13.01 -12.15
C VAL A 454 -2.83 -13.04 -10.66
N ARG A 455 -3.15 -11.88 -10.08
CA ARG A 455 -3.60 -11.79 -8.69
C ARG A 455 -4.90 -12.58 -8.46
N LYS A 456 -5.88 -12.52 -9.37
CA LYS A 456 -7.09 -13.37 -9.27
C LYS A 456 -6.75 -14.86 -9.22
N LYS A 457 -5.71 -15.30 -9.96
CA LYS A 457 -5.23 -16.69 -9.89
C LYS A 457 -4.65 -17.03 -8.51
N LEU A 458 -4.00 -16.09 -7.82
CA LEU A 458 -3.51 -16.31 -6.44
C LEU A 458 -4.62 -16.60 -5.43
N GLU A 459 -5.88 -16.27 -5.70
CA GLU A 459 -6.97 -16.58 -4.79
C GLU A 459 -7.09 -18.10 -4.54
N ALA A 460 -6.77 -18.93 -5.54
CA ALA A 460 -6.79 -20.39 -5.44
C ALA A 460 -5.58 -20.97 -4.68
N VAL A 461 -4.50 -20.20 -4.54
CA VAL A 461 -3.30 -20.59 -3.80
C VAL A 461 -3.58 -20.49 -2.29
N ARG A 462 -2.99 -21.38 -1.47
CA ARG A 462 -3.18 -21.38 -0.01
C ARG A 462 -1.86 -21.27 0.75
N TYR A 463 -1.73 -20.27 1.60
CA TYR A 463 -0.52 -20.01 2.38
C TYR A 463 -0.59 -20.71 3.75
N THR A 464 -0.22 -21.99 3.80
CA THR A 464 -0.07 -22.72 5.07
C THR A 464 1.17 -22.22 5.85
N PRO A 465 1.37 -22.62 7.12
CA PRO A 465 2.61 -22.33 7.82
C PRO A 465 3.87 -22.79 7.06
N GLU A 466 3.81 -23.94 6.39
CA GLU A 466 4.92 -24.49 5.59
C GLU A 466 5.18 -23.66 4.33
N GLU A 467 4.12 -23.19 3.67
CA GLU A 467 4.24 -22.27 2.53
C GLU A 467 4.75 -20.90 2.98
N THR A 468 4.33 -20.42 4.14
CA THR A 468 4.82 -19.15 4.72
C THR A 468 6.32 -19.23 5.03
N LYS A 469 6.77 -20.38 5.58
CA LYS A 469 8.19 -20.68 5.76
C LYS A 469 8.96 -20.74 4.44
N ARG A 470 8.41 -21.38 3.40
CA ARG A 470 9.04 -21.42 2.08
C ARG A 470 9.14 -20.04 1.43
N LEU A 471 8.12 -19.20 1.56
CA LEU A 471 8.14 -17.83 1.07
C LEU A 471 9.21 -17.00 1.81
N PHE A 472 9.30 -17.11 3.13
CA PHE A 472 10.35 -16.46 3.91
C PHE A 472 11.75 -16.87 3.42
N GLU A 473 11.98 -18.18 3.25
CA GLU A 473 13.25 -18.72 2.79
C GLU A 473 13.61 -18.25 1.38
N LEU A 474 12.63 -18.13 0.48
CA LEU A 474 12.82 -17.59 -0.86
C LEU A 474 13.22 -16.11 -0.84
N VAL A 475 12.54 -15.29 -0.04
CA VAL A 475 12.88 -13.86 0.12
C VAL A 475 14.29 -13.73 0.68
N ARG A 476 14.63 -14.50 1.74
CA ARG A 476 15.97 -14.52 2.32
C ARG A 476 17.02 -14.94 1.30
N ALA A 477 16.81 -16.05 0.60
CA ALA A 477 17.73 -16.54 -0.43
C ALA A 477 17.98 -15.50 -1.52
N SER A 478 16.92 -14.80 -1.95
CA SER A 478 17.01 -13.74 -2.95
C SER A 478 17.73 -12.49 -2.44
N ALA A 479 17.55 -12.14 -1.16
CA ALA A 479 18.31 -11.08 -0.52
C ALA A 479 19.79 -11.42 -0.36
N THR A 480 20.11 -12.72 -0.24
CA THR A 480 21.48 -13.18 0.02
C THR A 480 22.22 -13.77 -1.18
N ASP A 481 21.65 -13.75 -2.38
CA ASP A 481 22.22 -14.39 -3.57
C ASP A 481 23.51 -13.69 -4.03
N GLU A 482 24.66 -14.35 -3.83
CA GLU A 482 25.98 -13.87 -4.29
C GLU A 482 26.09 -13.76 -5.82
N LYS A 483 25.34 -14.60 -6.56
CA LYS A 483 25.34 -14.58 -8.02
C LYS A 483 24.43 -13.49 -8.57
N LYS A 484 23.44 -13.03 -7.80
CA LYS A 484 22.50 -11.96 -8.16
C LYS A 484 22.36 -10.97 -6.99
N PRO A 485 23.44 -10.23 -6.65
CA PRO A 485 23.43 -9.36 -5.48
C PRO A 485 22.41 -8.22 -5.64
N VAL A 486 21.71 -7.91 -4.56
CA VAL A 486 20.75 -6.79 -4.51
C VAL A 486 21.50 -5.46 -4.57
N GLY A 487 21.47 -4.81 -5.74
CA GLY A 487 22.18 -3.55 -5.97
C GLY A 487 21.34 -2.29 -5.82
N ASP A 488 20.06 -2.41 -5.46
CA ASP A 488 19.14 -1.30 -5.31
C ASP A 488 18.70 -1.18 -3.84
N PRO A 489 18.88 0.00 -3.20
CA PRO A 489 18.56 0.16 -1.79
C PRO A 489 17.05 0.12 -1.49
N GLU A 490 16.19 0.50 -2.44
CA GLU A 490 14.73 0.38 -2.27
C GLU A 490 14.31 -1.10 -2.35
N VAL A 491 14.94 -1.89 -3.23
CA VAL A 491 14.74 -3.36 -3.27
C VAL A 491 15.25 -4.01 -1.98
N ALA A 492 16.42 -3.62 -1.50
CA ALA A 492 16.98 -4.11 -0.24
C ALA A 492 16.04 -3.82 0.94
N GLN A 493 15.50 -2.61 1.01
CA GLN A 493 14.49 -2.20 1.98
C GLN A 493 13.23 -3.07 1.90
N LEU A 494 12.67 -3.28 0.70
CA LEU A 494 11.50 -4.15 0.51
C LEU A 494 11.76 -5.60 0.96
N TYR A 495 12.93 -6.15 0.67
CA TYR A 495 13.29 -7.50 1.09
C TYR A 495 13.46 -7.60 2.60
N THR A 496 14.08 -6.61 3.25
CA THR A 496 14.14 -6.54 4.71
C THR A 496 12.74 -6.50 5.33
N TRP A 497 11.85 -5.67 4.80
CA TRP A 497 10.47 -5.58 5.30
C TRP A 497 9.65 -6.85 5.10
N ALA A 498 9.82 -7.53 3.96
CA ALA A 498 9.20 -8.82 3.68
C ALA A 498 9.71 -9.90 4.65
N ILE A 499 11.03 -9.95 4.90
CA ILE A 499 11.65 -10.85 5.87
C ILE A 499 11.09 -10.59 7.27
N GLU A 500 11.03 -9.33 7.72
CA GLU A 500 10.44 -8.99 9.02
C GLU A 500 8.98 -9.46 9.12
N THR A 501 8.17 -9.13 8.11
CA THR A 501 6.74 -9.50 8.08
C THR A 501 6.55 -11.00 8.22
N LEU A 502 7.24 -11.79 7.41
CA LEU A 502 7.10 -13.25 7.41
C LEU A 502 7.74 -13.87 8.66
N PHE A 503 8.84 -13.31 9.17
CA PHE A 503 9.48 -13.77 10.40
C PHE A 503 8.58 -13.58 11.62
N ILE A 504 7.90 -12.43 11.70
CA ILE A 504 6.92 -12.08 12.75
C ILE A 504 5.75 -13.06 12.71
N GLU A 505 5.20 -13.31 11.52
CA GLU A 505 4.09 -14.26 11.33
C GLU A 505 4.44 -15.69 11.73
N LEU A 506 5.70 -16.09 11.56
CA LEU A 506 6.20 -17.42 11.93
C LEU A 506 6.62 -17.53 13.40
N GLN A 507 6.48 -16.47 14.22
CA GLN A 507 6.75 -16.57 15.65
C GLN A 507 5.70 -17.40 16.39
N PRO A 508 6.09 -18.14 17.45
CA PRO A 508 5.13 -18.77 18.35
C PRO A 508 4.18 -17.74 18.97
N LYS A 509 2.92 -18.13 19.12
CA LYS A 509 1.85 -17.24 19.60
C LYS A 509 2.17 -16.68 21.00
N GLU A 510 2.85 -17.43 21.84
CA GLU A 510 3.25 -17.01 23.19
C GLU A 510 4.16 -15.77 23.14
N LYS A 511 5.05 -15.67 22.15
CA LYS A 511 5.93 -14.49 21.98
C LYS A 511 5.18 -13.31 21.39
N THR A 512 4.28 -13.56 20.44
CA THR A 512 3.46 -12.50 19.83
C THR A 512 2.48 -11.91 20.85
N ASP A 513 1.89 -12.74 21.72
CA ASP A 513 0.95 -12.33 22.77
C ASP A 513 1.63 -11.50 23.87
N LYS A 514 2.88 -11.83 24.22
CA LYS A 514 3.71 -11.02 25.11
C LYS A 514 4.22 -9.71 24.49
N LYS A 515 3.98 -9.52 23.19
CA LYS A 515 4.42 -8.37 22.40
C LYS A 515 5.94 -8.17 22.42
N GLU A 516 6.70 -9.25 22.58
CA GLU A 516 8.17 -9.21 22.66
C GLU A 516 8.79 -9.14 21.27
N GLU A 517 9.45 -8.03 20.96
CA GLU A 517 10.19 -7.90 19.71
C GLU A 517 11.25 -9.00 19.59
N PRO A 518 11.30 -9.76 18.48
CA PRO A 518 12.28 -10.82 18.34
C PRO A 518 13.71 -10.25 18.26
N LYS A 519 14.58 -10.70 19.16
CA LYS A 519 15.99 -10.28 19.25
C LYS A 519 16.72 -10.32 17.89
N ALA A 520 16.46 -11.34 17.08
CA ALA A 520 17.06 -11.48 15.75
C ALA A 520 16.71 -10.30 14.81
N LEU A 521 15.47 -9.77 14.89
CA LEU A 521 15.07 -8.60 14.11
C LEU A 521 15.75 -7.33 14.62
N THR A 522 15.85 -7.14 15.94
CA THR A 522 16.59 -6.01 16.52
C THR A 522 18.06 -6.02 16.09
N GLU A 523 18.73 -7.18 16.19
CA GLU A 523 20.13 -7.32 15.77
C GLU A 523 20.34 -7.09 14.27
N MET A 524 19.44 -7.61 13.42
CA MET A 524 19.47 -7.34 11.99
C MET A 524 19.31 -5.85 11.69
N ARG A 525 18.36 -5.18 12.36
CA ARG A 525 18.15 -3.74 12.17
C ARG A 525 19.35 -2.92 12.62
N THR A 526 19.98 -3.28 13.75
CA THR A 526 21.23 -2.63 14.20
C THR A 526 22.35 -2.77 13.17
N LYS A 527 22.50 -3.94 12.53
CA LYS A 527 23.52 -4.17 11.49
C LYS A 527 23.24 -3.40 10.19
N LEU A 528 21.97 -3.09 9.94
CA LEU A 528 21.50 -2.38 8.74
C LEU A 528 21.31 -0.88 8.96
N ASP A 529 21.52 -0.40 10.18
CA ASP A 529 21.35 1.00 10.55
C ASP A 529 22.23 1.91 9.70
N GLY A 530 21.67 3.05 9.29
CA GLY A 530 22.31 3.98 8.36
C GLY A 530 22.61 3.44 6.95
N THR A 531 22.18 2.22 6.61
CA THR A 531 22.44 1.59 5.29
C THR A 531 21.17 1.39 4.48
N ILE A 532 20.05 1.05 5.14
CA ILE A 532 18.71 1.01 4.55
C ILE A 532 17.68 1.50 5.57
N VAL A 533 16.51 1.93 5.11
CA VAL A 533 15.39 2.26 6.00
C VAL A 533 14.73 0.97 6.47
N THR A 534 15.05 0.51 7.68
CA THR A 534 14.49 -0.74 8.23
C THR A 534 13.10 -0.56 8.84
N ARG A 535 12.79 0.62 9.37
CA ARG A 535 11.45 0.96 9.89
C ARG A 535 11.03 2.35 9.43
N LEU A 536 9.73 2.51 9.15
CA LEU A 536 9.15 3.83 8.87
C LEU A 536 9.11 4.73 10.12
N ARG A 537 9.03 4.11 11.31
CA ARG A 537 9.01 4.80 12.61
C ARG A 537 10.07 4.18 13.54
N PRO A 538 11.37 4.43 13.31
CA PRO A 538 12.44 3.80 14.09
C PRO A 538 12.37 4.14 15.58
N ASN A 539 11.88 5.34 15.93
CA ASN A 539 11.73 5.79 17.32
C ASN A 539 10.41 5.36 17.98
N ALA A 540 9.49 4.74 17.22
CA ALA A 540 8.31 4.14 17.82
C ALA A 540 8.69 2.78 18.40
N ALA A 541 8.25 2.53 19.62
CA ALA A 541 8.37 1.18 20.17
C ALA A 541 7.74 0.17 19.19
N PHE A 542 8.39 -0.99 19.08
CA PHE A 542 7.89 -2.07 18.26
C PHE A 542 6.72 -2.72 18.99
N TYR A 543 5.59 -2.89 18.30
CA TYR A 543 4.44 -3.56 18.87
C TYR A 543 3.87 -4.52 17.84
N TYR A 544 3.56 -5.73 18.29
CA TYR A 544 2.62 -6.57 17.57
C TYR A 544 1.26 -5.87 17.58
N GLU A 545 0.75 -5.48 18.74
CA GLU A 545 -0.52 -4.74 18.89
C GLU A 545 -0.33 -3.54 19.83
N GLN A 546 -0.83 -2.38 19.44
CA GLN A 546 -0.69 -1.14 20.20
C GLN A 546 -1.70 -1.11 21.35
N GLY A 547 -1.28 -0.55 22.49
CA GLY A 547 -2.20 -0.32 23.62
C GLY A 547 -3.18 0.83 23.32
N VAL A 548 -4.17 1.01 24.19
CA VAL A 548 -5.08 2.18 24.15
C VAL A 548 -4.50 3.41 24.86
N THR A 549 -3.33 3.25 25.49
CA THR A 549 -2.58 4.26 26.23
C THR A 549 -1.20 4.43 25.62
N GLY A 550 -0.62 5.62 25.77
CA GLY A 550 0.72 5.95 25.27
C GLY A 550 0.66 7.26 24.50
N GLY A 551 1.53 7.39 23.50
CA GLY A 551 1.50 8.52 22.57
C GLY A 551 2.21 8.17 21.28
N ILE A 552 1.98 8.97 20.24
CA ILE A 552 2.94 9.13 19.16
C ILE A 552 4.19 9.61 19.90
N PRO A 553 5.32 8.85 19.89
CA PRO A 553 6.58 9.41 20.38
C PRO A 553 6.68 10.78 19.74
N GLY A 554 6.82 11.82 20.58
CA GLY A 554 6.74 13.21 20.12
C GLY A 554 7.53 13.29 18.81
N PRO A 555 7.00 13.99 17.78
CA PRO A 555 7.64 13.99 16.47
C PRO A 555 9.12 14.15 16.74
N SER A 556 9.98 13.30 16.18
CA SER A 556 11.36 13.73 16.08
C SER A 556 11.22 15.04 15.30
N VAL A 557 11.30 16.16 16.04
CA VAL A 557 11.09 17.52 15.52
C VAL A 557 12.22 17.85 14.54
N GLU A 558 13.13 16.90 14.35
CA GLU A 558 13.73 16.57 13.07
C GLU A 558 12.80 16.86 11.89
N SER A 559 13.04 18.07 11.36
CA SER A 559 12.57 18.52 10.07
C SER A 559 12.63 17.36 9.07
N VAL A 560 11.68 17.32 8.14
CA VAL A 560 11.80 16.34 7.05
C VAL A 560 13.11 16.55 6.28
N ASP A 561 13.75 17.72 6.36
CA ASP A 561 15.10 17.92 5.81
C ASP A 561 16.19 17.09 6.51
N SER A 562 16.18 16.98 7.85
CA SER A 562 17.12 16.09 8.54
C SER A 562 16.81 14.63 8.19
N ARG A 563 15.52 14.27 8.09
CA ARG A 563 15.09 12.92 7.69
C ARG A 563 15.37 12.62 6.21
N LEU A 564 15.27 13.60 5.33
CA LEU A 564 15.54 13.50 3.90
C LEU A 564 17.03 13.41 3.66
N LYS A 565 17.82 14.28 4.31
CA LYS A 565 19.28 14.17 4.31
C LYS A 565 19.70 12.81 4.85
N ALA A 566 19.20 12.41 6.01
CA ALA A 566 19.49 11.09 6.59
C ALA A 566 19.07 9.94 5.66
N ARG A 567 17.94 10.05 4.95
CA ARG A 567 17.48 9.03 4.00
C ARG A 567 18.35 8.99 2.74
N MET A 568 18.73 10.15 2.19
CA MET A 568 19.66 10.22 1.07
C MET A 568 21.04 9.69 1.47
N ASP A 569 21.52 10.04 2.67
CA ASP A 569 22.77 9.55 3.23
C ASP A 569 22.70 8.03 3.45
N THR A 570 21.58 7.52 3.94
CA THR A 570 21.32 6.08 4.13
C THR A 570 21.40 5.34 2.79
N PHE A 571 20.66 5.78 1.79
CA PHE A 571 20.67 5.13 0.47
C PHE A 571 22.01 5.26 -0.25
N ASN A 572 22.71 6.40 -0.11
CA ASN A 572 24.06 6.56 -0.65
C ASN A 572 25.10 5.70 0.11
N SER A 573 24.81 5.32 1.35
CA SER A 573 25.65 4.45 2.17
C SER A 573 25.33 2.97 1.99
N PHE A 574 24.33 2.62 1.17
CA PHE A 574 23.97 1.24 0.90
C PHE A 574 25.16 0.43 0.36
N ARG A 575 25.40 -0.73 0.97
CA ARG A 575 26.41 -1.71 0.55
C ARG A 575 25.82 -3.12 0.54
N ARG A 576 25.97 -3.81 -0.59
CA ARG A 576 25.49 -5.18 -0.87
C ARG A 576 25.97 -6.18 0.15
N GLU A 577 27.26 -6.14 0.50
CA GLU A 577 27.89 -7.19 1.30
C GLU A 577 27.48 -7.13 2.79
N PRO A 578 27.50 -5.97 3.48
CA PRO A 578 26.90 -5.84 4.82
C PRO A 578 25.41 -6.23 4.85
N PHE A 579 24.65 -5.80 3.84
CA PHE A 579 23.24 -6.19 3.70
C PHE A 579 23.09 -7.72 3.62
N ARG A 580 23.77 -8.35 2.68
CA ARG A 580 23.76 -9.81 2.48
C ARG A 580 24.10 -10.56 3.77
N LYS A 581 25.15 -10.14 4.49
CA LYS A 581 25.56 -10.76 5.76
C LYS A 581 24.48 -10.63 6.84
N ALA A 582 23.95 -9.43 7.04
CA ALA A 582 22.91 -9.17 8.03
C ALA A 582 21.65 -10.03 7.80
N LEU A 583 21.22 -10.16 6.53
CA LEU A 583 20.04 -10.97 6.19
C LEU A 583 20.33 -12.48 6.22
N GLY A 584 21.55 -12.91 5.92
CA GLY A 584 21.95 -14.33 5.96
C GLY A 584 21.99 -14.92 7.36
N GLU A 585 22.10 -14.09 8.39
CA GLU A 585 22.10 -14.50 9.78
C GLU A 585 20.68 -14.71 10.35
N ILE A 586 19.65 -14.21 9.66
CA ILE A 586 18.25 -14.36 10.07
C ILE A 586 17.77 -15.78 9.77
N LYS A 587 17.59 -16.57 10.82
CA LYS A 587 17.11 -17.96 10.79
C LYS A 587 15.78 -18.06 11.51
N LEU A 588 14.86 -18.85 10.94
CA LEU A 588 13.61 -19.17 11.62
C LEU A 588 13.89 -19.87 12.96
N PRO A 589 13.05 -19.61 13.97
CA PRO A 589 13.18 -20.24 15.28
C PRO A 589 12.99 -21.76 15.26
#